data_AF-A0A6D2JRN3-F1
#
_entry.id   AF-A0A6D2JRN3-F1
#
_cell.length_a   1.000
_cell.length_b   1.000
_cell.length_c   1.000
_cell.angle_alpha   90.00
_cell.angle_beta   90.00
_cell.angle_gamma   90.00
#
_symmetry.space_group_name_H-M   'P 1'
#
loop_
_entity.id
_entity.type
_entity.pdbx_description
1 polymer ?
#
loop_
_entity_poly.entity_id
_entity_poly.type
_entity_poly.pdbx_seq_one_letter_code
_entity_poly.pdbx_strand_id
1 'polypeptide(L)'
;MKMRGRLLKPDGAHLLLRRMAHSKAGWDKLKQAYEGTSNVKRSRIDMLATRFETLRMGESETIEEFSGKLSSIANEAQNMGRNTKTRSWSRNC
;
A
#
# COMPACT_ATOMS: atom_id res chain seq x y z
N MET A 1 11.64 57.55 -11.10
CA MET A 1 12.72 56.93 -10.30
C MET A 1 12.39 55.46 -10.06
N LYS A 2 13.23 54.51 -10.49
CA LYS A 2 12.96 53.07 -10.36
C LYS A 2 13.64 52.55 -9.09
N MET A 3 12.87 52.37 -8.02
CA MET A 3 13.35 51.81 -6.76
C MET A 3 13.76 50.36 -6.99
N ARG A 4 15.06 50.05 -6.86
CA ARG A 4 15.55 48.68 -6.92
C ARG A 4 15.14 48.00 -5.61
N GLY A 5 14.15 47.11 -5.67
CA GLY A 5 13.79 46.25 -4.56
C GLY A 5 15.01 45.45 -4.11
N ARG A 6 15.43 45.60 -2.86
CA ARG A 6 16.48 44.77 -2.28
C ARG A 6 15.94 43.35 -2.17
N LEU A 7 16.51 42.44 -2.96
CA LEU A 7 16.27 41.01 -2.81
C LEU A 7 16.79 40.59 -1.43
N LEU A 8 15.88 40.42 -0.46
CA LEU A 8 16.22 39.89 0.85
C LEU A 8 16.74 38.46 0.62
N LYS A 9 18.04 38.24 0.87
CA LYS A 9 18.59 36.90 0.80
C LYS A 9 18.00 36.10 1.97
N PRO A 10 17.55 34.86 1.73
CA PRO A 10 17.02 34.03 2.81
C PRO A 10 18.11 33.83 3.86
N ASP A 11 17.76 34.09 5.11
CA ASP A 11 18.61 33.84 6.26
C ASP A 11 18.77 32.34 6.52
N GLY A 12 19.71 31.98 7.40
CA GLY A 12 20.00 30.57 7.72
C GLY A 12 18.77 29.80 8.21
N ALA A 13 17.87 30.47 8.95
CA ALA A 13 16.63 29.89 9.44
C ALA A 13 15.69 29.47 8.30
N HIS A 14 15.51 30.33 7.29
CA HIS A 14 14.70 30.01 6.11
C HIS A 14 15.23 28.78 5.36
N LEU A 15 16.56 28.65 5.21
CA LEU A 15 17.17 27.50 4.54
C LEU A 15 16.96 26.19 5.32
N LEU A 16 17.04 26.24 6.65
CA LEU A 16 16.79 25.08 7.51
C LEU A 16 15.33 24.64 7.47
N LEU A 17 14.39 25.57 7.56
CA LEU A 17 12.95 25.28 7.42
C LEU A 17 12.65 24.60 6.08
N ARG A 18 13.24 25.10 4.98
CA ARG A 18 13.09 24.50 3.65
C ARG A 18 13.59 23.06 3.60
N ARG A 19 14.73 22.77 4.24
CA ARG A 19 15.31 21.42 4.28
C ARG A 19 14.45 20.46 5.12
N MET A 20 13.97 20.91 6.28
CA MET A 20 13.08 20.14 7.14
C MET A 20 11.75 19.83 6.44
N ALA A 21 11.18 20.80 5.73
CA ALA A 21 9.96 20.61 4.95
C ALA A 21 10.14 19.56 3.85
N HIS A 22 11.26 19.59 3.12
CA HIS A 22 11.57 18.59 2.09
C HIS A 22 11.74 17.18 2.69
N SER A 23 12.45 17.06 3.81
CA SER A 23 12.62 15.78 4.51
C SER A 23 11.29 15.22 5.01
N LYS A 24 10.44 16.06 5.60
CA LYS A 24 9.11 15.67 6.07
C LYS A 24 8.23 15.21 4.91
N ALA A 25 8.20 15.97 3.81
CA ALA A 25 7.45 15.59 2.62
C ALA A 25 7.92 14.26 2.02
N GLY A 26 9.22 13.98 2.03
CA GLY A 26 9.77 12.68 1.62
C GLY A 26 9.29 11.54 2.52
N TRP A 27 9.28 11.76 3.84
CA TRP A 27 8.83 10.77 4.80
C TRP A 27 7.32 10.52 4.76
N ASP A 28 6.52 11.58 4.59
CA ASP A 28 5.06 11.49 4.45
C ASP A 28 4.68 10.71 3.18
N LYS A 29 5.40 10.90 2.07
CA LYS A 29 5.22 10.12 0.85
C LYS A 29 5.52 8.64 1.05
N LEU A 30 6.62 8.32 1.76
CA LEU A 30 6.96 6.95 2.10
C LEU A 30 5.86 6.32 2.97
N LYS A 31 5.43 7.03 4.00
CA LYS A 31 4.35 6.59 4.90
C LYS A 31 3.06 6.34 4.12
N GLN A 32 2.64 7.27 3.26
CA GLN A 32 1.43 7.12 2.44
C GLN A 32 1.52 5.92 1.49
N ALA A 33 2.68 5.70 0.85
CA ALA A 33 2.86 4.55 -0.04
C ALA A 33 2.77 3.21 0.72
N TYR A 34 3.39 3.11 1.90
CA TYR A 34 3.37 1.89 2.70
C TYR A 34 2.04 1.67 3.44
N GLU A 35 1.45 2.72 4.02
CA GLU A 35 0.14 2.64 4.65
C GLU A 35 -0.96 2.36 3.61
N GLY A 36 -0.92 3.02 2.45
CA GLY A 36 -1.82 2.78 1.34
C GLY A 36 -1.73 1.35 0.82
N THR A 37 -0.52 0.82 0.62
CA THR A 37 -0.34 -0.59 0.25
C THR A 37 -0.80 -1.55 1.36
N SER A 38 -0.65 -1.18 2.63
CA SER A 38 -1.14 -1.99 3.76
C SER A 38 -2.67 -1.98 3.88
N ASN A 39 -3.32 -0.85 3.60
CA ASN A 39 -4.77 -0.70 3.65
C ASN A 39 -5.40 -1.45 2.49
N VAL A 40 -4.84 -1.34 1.28
CA VAL A 40 -5.29 -2.12 0.11
C VAL A 40 -5.17 -3.63 0.38
N LYS A 41 -4.08 -4.08 1.00
CA LYS A 41 -3.92 -5.49 1.40
C LYS A 41 -4.99 -5.93 2.39
N ARG A 42 -5.26 -5.12 3.43
CA ARG A 42 -6.30 -5.40 4.43
C ARG A 42 -7.69 -5.45 3.79
N SER A 43 -8.07 -4.43 3.03
CA SER A 43 -9.36 -4.41 2.33
C SER A 43 -9.55 -5.62 1.41
N ARG A 44 -8.49 -6.11 0.75
CA ARG A 44 -8.58 -7.30 -0.09
C ARG A 44 -8.76 -8.59 0.71
N ILE A 45 -8.14 -8.70 1.89
CA ILE A 45 -8.38 -9.81 2.83
C ILE A 45 -9.83 -9.77 3.31
N ASP A 46 -10.32 -8.60 3.74
CA ASP A 46 -11.70 -8.44 4.20
C ASP A 46 -12.70 -8.84 3.12
N MET A 47 -12.48 -8.40 1.87
CA MET A 47 -13.32 -8.82 0.74
C MET A 47 -13.33 -10.34 0.52
N LEU A 48 -12.19 -11.03 0.66
CA LEU A 48 -12.16 -12.48 0.54
C LEU A 48 -12.88 -13.17 1.69
N ALA A 49 -12.72 -12.67 2.91
CA ALA A 49 -13.43 -13.19 4.08
C ALA A 49 -14.95 -13.05 3.88
N THR A 50 -15.44 -11.87 3.48
CA THR A 50 -16.85 -11.66 3.17
C THR A 50 -17.34 -12.57 2.04
N ARG A 51 -16.57 -12.73 0.95
CA ARG A 51 -16.92 -13.64 -0.15
C ARG A 51 -17.02 -15.09 0.31
N PHE A 52 -16.15 -15.52 1.23
CA PHE A 52 -16.17 -16.86 1.79
C PHE A 52 -17.37 -17.08 2.72
N GLU A 53 -17.62 -16.15 3.65
CA GLU A 53 -18.72 -16.21 4.62
C GLU A 53 -20.11 -16.18 3.95
N THR A 54 -20.22 -15.42 2.87
CA THR A 54 -21.46 -15.31 2.09
C THR A 54 -21.62 -16.41 1.05
N LEU A 55 -20.60 -17.25 0.83
CA LEU A 55 -20.65 -18.31 -0.17
C LEU A 55 -21.65 -19.38 0.25
N ARG A 56 -22.64 -19.61 -0.61
CA ARG A 56 -23.64 -20.68 -0.46
C ARG A 56 -23.79 -21.42 -1.77
N MET A 57 -24.01 -22.72 -1.66
CA MET A 57 -24.26 -23.57 -2.81
C MET A 57 -25.68 -23.31 -3.32
N GLY A 58 -25.83 -23.14 -4.63
CA GLY A 58 -27.14 -23.00 -5.27
C GLY A 58 -27.87 -24.34 -5.34
N GLU A 59 -29.21 -24.31 -5.44
CA GLU A 59 -30.04 -25.52 -5.52
C GLU A 59 -29.77 -26.36 -6.78
N SER A 60 -29.40 -25.70 -7.88
CA SER A 60 -29.06 -26.33 -9.16
C SER A 60 -27.56 -26.45 -9.41
N GLU A 61 -26.73 -26.06 -8.44
CA GLU A 61 -25.27 -26.10 -8.57
C GLU A 61 -24.75 -27.49 -8.25
N THR A 62 -23.80 -27.99 -9.04
CA THR A 62 -23.13 -29.26 -8.74
C THR A 62 -22.06 -29.08 -7.67
N ILE A 63 -21.72 -30.16 -6.96
CA ILE A 63 -20.65 -30.14 -5.95
C ILE A 63 -19.32 -29.72 -6.58
N GLU A 64 -19.06 -30.11 -7.82
CA GLU A 64 -17.83 -29.78 -8.55
C GLU A 64 -17.72 -28.28 -8.85
N GLU A 65 -18.81 -27.65 -9.31
CA GLU A 65 -18.87 -26.20 -9.52
C GLU A 65 -18.66 -25.42 -8.21
N PHE A 66 -19.32 -25.87 -7.13
CA PHE A 66 -19.18 -25.23 -5.83
C PHE A 66 -17.75 -25.38 -5.25
N SER A 67 -17.17 -26.56 -5.39
CA SER A 67 -15.77 -26.85 -5.04
C SER A 67 -14.81 -25.96 -5.84
N GLY A 68 -15.10 -25.71 -7.12
CA GLY A 68 -14.37 -24.77 -7.95
C GLY A 68 -14.39 -23.34 -7.41
N LYS A 69 -15.55 -22.85 -6.97
CA LYS A 69 -15.69 -21.52 -6.34
C LYS A 69 -14.88 -21.42 -5.04
N LEU A 70 -14.95 -22.44 -4.18
CA LEU A 70 -14.16 -22.51 -2.95
C LEU A 70 -12.66 -22.50 -3.24
N SER A 71 -12.23 -23.31 -4.21
CA SER A 71 -10.82 -23.40 -4.63
C SER A 71 -10.31 -22.08 -5.18
N SER A 72 -11.13 -21.34 -5.93
CA SER A 72 -10.81 -20.01 -6.44
C SER A 72 -10.53 -19.02 -5.31
N ILE A 73 -11.39 -18.96 -4.28
CA ILE A 73 -11.20 -18.11 -3.10
C ILE A 73 -9.92 -18.50 -2.34
N ALA A 74 -9.71 -19.81 -2.13
CA ALA A 74 -8.52 -20.31 -1.44
C ALA A 74 -7.23 -19.96 -2.20
N ASN A 75 -7.21 -20.10 -3.53
CA ASN A 75 -6.07 -19.75 -4.36
C ASN A 75 -5.78 -18.25 -4.32
N GLU A 76 -6.81 -17.40 -4.36
CA GLU A 76 -6.64 -15.95 -4.26
C GLU A 76 -6.06 -15.54 -2.89
N ALA A 77 -6.54 -16.17 -1.80
CA ALA A 77 -6.01 -15.97 -0.45
C ALA A 77 -4.54 -16.41 -0.32
N GLN A 78 -4.20 -17.59 -0.84
CA GLN A 78 -2.83 -18.12 -0.84
C GLN A 78 -1.86 -17.23 -1.61
N ASN A 79 -2.28 -16.69 -2.76
CA ASN A 79 -1.45 -15.80 -3.55
C ASN A 79 -1.17 -14.47 -2.82
N MET A 80 -2.08 -14.00 -1.95
CA MET A 80 -1.81 -12.81 -1.13
C MET A 80 -0.71 -13.04 -0.07
N GLY A 81 -0.61 -14.27 0.47
CA GLY A 81 0.39 -14.65 1.46
C GLY A 81 1.82 -14.77 0.91
N ARG A 82 2.00 -14.99 -0.40
CA ARG A 82 3.33 -15.17 -1.03
C ARG A 82 4.07 -13.86 -1.30
N ASN A 83 3.41 -12.72 -1.14
CA ASN A 83 3.92 -11.39 -1.52
C ASN A 83 4.74 -10.71 -0.42
N THR A 84 4.94 -11.40 0.71
CA THR A 84 5.71 -10.93 1.87
C THR A 84 7.04 -11.65 2.04
N LYS A 85 7.53 -12.37 1.01
CA LYS A 85 8.97 -12.59 0.88
C LYS A 85 9.63 -11.26 0.54
N THR A 86 9.82 -10.44 1.56
CA THR A 86 10.85 -9.39 1.59
C THR A 86 12.09 -9.98 0.93
N ARG A 87 12.55 -9.27 -0.10
CA ARG A 87 13.85 -9.42 -0.73
C ARG A 87 14.87 -9.72 0.35
N SER A 88 15.23 -10.99 0.51
CA SER A 88 16.42 -11.37 1.26
C SER A 88 17.54 -10.66 0.52
N TRP A 89 18.02 -9.55 1.08
CA TRP A 89 19.35 -9.12 0.79
C TRP A 89 20.22 -10.31 1.15
N SER A 90 20.70 -11.01 0.12
CA SER A 90 21.84 -11.87 0.23
C SER A 90 22.98 -10.96 0.67
N ARG A 91 23.12 -10.77 1.99
CA ARG A 91 24.45 -10.63 2.54
C ARG A 91 25.07 -11.99 2.31
N ASN A 92 25.95 -12.08 1.32
CA ASN A 92 27.11 -12.94 1.35
C ASN A 92 28.03 -12.51 0.21
N CYS A 93 29.14 -11.90 0.65
CA CYS A 93 30.36 -11.47 -0.04
C CYS A 93 30.22 -10.35 -1.09
#